data_AF-A0AAE3EBN6-F1
#
_entry.id   AF-A0AAE3EBN6-F1
#
_cell.length_a   1.000
_cell.length_b   1.000
_cell.length_c   1.000
_cell.angle_alpha   90.00
_cell.angle_beta   90.00
_cell.angle_gamma   90.00
#
_symmetry.space_group_name_H-M   'P 1'
#
loop_
_entity.id
_entity.type
_entity.pdbx_description
1 polymer ?
#
loop_
_entity_poly.entity_id
_entity_poly.type
_entity_poly.pdbx_seq_one_letter_code
_entity_poly.pdbx_strand_id
1 'polypeptide(L)'
;MIEFEITGERANKIRCFEYEVFKKYQEAAKQYLPFIHEHGCELHFELGWSNRLRKEWSPDGLPMKNDYSCCVYCGIERNGEIVRMESNDGEADYYLLDCTWTISQIYRRFGKLRVLLFADIDDDMDTDMKEMLSALQNMTFT
;
A
#
# COMPACT_ATOMS: atom_id res chain seq x y z
N MET A 1 13.18 5.35 -9.16
CA MET A 1 13.16 3.89 -9.42
C MET A 1 14.59 3.35 -9.57
N ILE A 2 14.89 2.19 -8.97
CA ILE A 2 16.20 1.51 -9.05
C ILE A 2 15.98 0.04 -9.45
N GLU A 3 16.76 -0.49 -10.41
CA GLU A 3 16.63 -1.88 -10.89
C GLU A 3 17.98 -2.63 -10.83
N PHE A 4 18.01 -3.85 -10.28
CA PHE A 4 19.21 -4.69 -10.27
C PHE A 4 18.92 -6.21 -10.17
N GLU A 5 19.93 -7.04 -10.44
CA GLU A 5 19.86 -8.51 -10.31
C GLU A 5 19.97 -8.95 -8.85
N ILE A 6 19.15 -9.91 -8.42
CA ILE A 6 19.17 -10.40 -7.03
C ILE A 6 20.32 -11.38 -6.82
N THR A 7 21.12 -11.13 -5.78
CA THR A 7 22.08 -12.08 -5.21
C THR A 7 21.71 -12.32 -3.74
N GLY A 8 22.20 -13.40 -3.12
CA GLY A 8 21.79 -13.78 -1.74
C GLY A 8 21.99 -12.66 -0.70
N GLU A 9 23.07 -11.89 -0.78
CA GLU A 9 23.37 -10.77 0.13
C GLU A 9 22.40 -9.57 -0.04
N ARG A 10 21.70 -9.48 -1.18
CA ARG A 10 20.84 -8.34 -1.52
C ARG A 10 19.43 -8.45 -0.93
N ALA A 11 19.00 -9.64 -0.48
CA ALA A 11 17.65 -9.85 0.06
C ALA A 11 17.38 -9.00 1.33
N ASN A 12 18.32 -8.98 2.28
CA ASN A 12 18.17 -8.17 3.49
C ASN A 12 18.15 -6.66 3.18
N LYS A 13 18.93 -6.22 2.18
CA LYS A 13 18.95 -4.82 1.74
C LYS A 13 17.60 -4.39 1.16
N ILE A 14 16.93 -5.29 0.42
CA ILE A 14 15.57 -5.04 -0.11
C ILE A 14 14.57 -4.91 1.05
N ARG A 15 14.63 -5.77 2.07
CA ARG A 15 13.75 -5.65 3.24
C ARG A 15 13.93 -4.34 3.99
N CYS A 16 15.17 -3.94 4.28
CA CYS A 16 15.44 -2.67 4.93
C CYS A 16 14.89 -1.49 4.11
N PHE A 17 15.09 -1.53 2.80
CA PHE A 17 14.55 -0.54 1.88
C PHE A 17 13.01 -0.46 1.93
N GLU A 18 12.32 -1.61 1.91
CA GLU A 18 10.86 -1.67 1.99
C GLU A 18 10.33 -0.99 3.26
N TYR A 19 10.96 -1.27 4.42
CA TYR A 19 10.59 -0.61 5.69
C TYR A 19 10.94 0.88 5.72
N GLU A 20 12.05 1.29 5.12
CA GLU A 20 12.42 2.71 5.04
C GLU A 20 11.41 3.50 4.20
N VAL A 21 11.00 2.97 3.05
CA VAL A 21 9.98 3.59 2.20
C VAL A 21 8.62 3.61 2.91
N PHE A 22 8.22 2.51 3.56
CA PHE A 22 7.00 2.46 4.35
C PHE A 22 6.91 3.59 5.39
N LYS A 23 8.00 3.86 6.12
CA LYS A 23 8.06 4.98 7.07
C LYS A 23 7.88 6.35 6.40
N LYS A 24 8.35 6.52 5.15
CA LYS A 24 8.14 7.77 4.40
C LYS A 24 6.66 7.97 4.08
N TYR A 25 5.94 6.92 3.68
CA TYR A 25 4.49 6.99 3.46
C TYR A 25 3.75 7.38 4.75
N GLN A 26 4.09 6.73 5.87
CA GLN A 26 3.51 7.06 7.17
C GLN A 26 3.77 8.53 7.55
N GLU A 27 4.99 9.03 7.32
CA GLU A 27 5.32 10.43 7.60
C GLU A 27 4.56 11.40 6.70
N ALA A 28 4.51 11.14 5.39
CA ALA A 28 3.84 11.99 4.42
C ALA A 28 2.32 12.04 4.65
N ALA A 29 1.73 10.94 5.13
CA ALA A 29 0.30 10.87 5.39
C ALA A 29 -0.14 11.65 6.64
N LYS A 30 0.79 12.04 7.52
CA LYS A 30 0.46 12.82 8.74
C LYS A 30 -0.26 14.12 8.45
N GLN A 31 -0.04 14.72 7.28
CA GLN A 31 -0.71 15.95 6.89
C GLN A 31 -2.23 15.81 6.78
N TYR A 32 -2.75 14.60 6.57
CA TYR A 32 -4.18 14.32 6.44
C TYR A 32 -4.85 13.94 7.77
N LEU A 33 -4.07 13.60 8.81
CA LEU A 33 -4.60 13.17 10.10
C LEU A 33 -5.57 14.16 10.76
N PRO A 34 -5.33 15.48 10.78
CA PRO A 34 -6.27 16.42 11.40
C PRO A 34 -7.69 16.28 10.86
N PHE A 35 -7.82 16.15 9.54
CA PHE A 35 -9.11 16.01 8.88
C PHE A 35 -9.77 14.66 9.13
N ILE A 36 -8.98 13.58 9.13
CA ILE A 36 -9.48 12.22 9.39
C ILE A 36 -10.03 12.14 10.82
N HIS A 37 -9.31 12.73 11.78
CA HIS A 37 -9.72 12.75 13.19
C HIS A 37 -10.98 13.59 13.43
N GLU A 38 -11.21 14.67 12.67
CA GLU A 38 -12.46 15.46 12.74
C GLU A 38 -13.71 14.62 12.43
N HIS A 39 -13.56 13.55 11.65
CA HIS A 39 -14.62 12.60 11.33
C HIS A 39 -14.68 11.40 12.30
N GLY A 40 -13.91 11.43 13.40
CA GLY A 40 -13.81 10.34 14.36
C GLY A 40 -13.25 9.05 13.76
N CYS A 41 -12.40 9.19 12.74
CA CYS A 41 -11.73 8.09 12.05
C CYS A 41 -10.22 8.13 12.37
N GLU A 42 -9.52 7.06 12.02
CA GLU A 42 -8.07 6.90 12.16
C GLU A 42 -7.48 6.43 10.83
N LEU A 43 -6.16 6.59 10.65
CA LEU A 43 -5.47 6.13 9.44
C LEU A 43 -4.69 4.84 9.75
N HIS A 44 -5.03 3.76 9.06
CA HIS A 44 -4.36 2.48 9.15
C HIS A 44 -3.29 2.34 8.07
N PHE A 45 -2.12 1.85 8.46
CA PHE A 45 -1.03 1.52 7.54
C PHE A 45 -0.54 0.11 7.80
N GLU A 46 -0.43 -0.68 6.73
CA GLU A 46 0.17 -2.00 6.76
C GLU A 46 1.18 -2.17 5.62
N LEU A 47 2.21 -2.97 5.85
CA LEU A 47 3.11 -3.42 4.80
C LEU A 47 2.74 -4.85 4.44
N GLY A 48 2.42 -5.10 3.18
CA GLY A 48 1.99 -6.42 2.72
C GLY A 48 2.84 -6.93 1.57
N TRP A 49 3.09 -8.24 1.60
CA TRP A 49 3.85 -8.93 0.56
C TRP A 49 2.97 -9.92 -0.15
N SER A 50 3.04 -9.94 -1.47
CA SER A 50 2.29 -10.87 -2.30
C SER A 50 3.19 -11.60 -3.28
N ASN A 51 2.75 -12.78 -3.70
CA ASN A 51 3.30 -13.49 -4.86
C ASN A 51 2.14 -13.99 -5.73
N ARG A 52 1.90 -13.37 -6.89
CA ARG A 52 0.69 -13.67 -7.68
C ARG A 52 0.76 -15.04 -8.33
N LEU A 53 1.94 -15.45 -8.83
CA LEU A 53 2.17 -16.79 -9.36
C LEU A 53 1.83 -17.91 -8.36
N ARG A 54 2.08 -17.66 -7.07
CA ARG A 54 1.84 -18.63 -6.00
C ARG A 54 0.52 -18.39 -5.25
N LYS A 55 -0.19 -17.29 -5.54
CA LYS A 55 -1.40 -16.85 -4.85
C LYS A 55 -1.18 -16.73 -3.34
N GLU A 56 -0.02 -16.22 -2.95
CA GLU A 56 0.37 -16.03 -1.55
C GLU A 56 0.27 -14.54 -1.18
N TRP A 57 -0.18 -14.25 0.04
CA TRP A 57 -0.10 -12.94 0.68
C TRP A 57 0.33 -13.11 2.13
N SER A 58 1.12 -12.17 2.67
CA SER A 58 1.57 -12.19 4.06
C SER A 58 1.92 -10.78 4.55
N PRO A 59 1.51 -10.40 5.77
CA PRO A 59 1.91 -9.15 6.42
C PRO A 59 3.25 -9.29 7.18
N ASP A 60 3.76 -10.51 7.32
CA ASP A 60 5.06 -10.81 7.94
C ASP A 60 6.16 -10.99 6.88
N GLY A 61 5.79 -10.86 5.60
CA GLY A 61 6.66 -11.03 4.46
C GLY A 61 6.59 -12.39 3.77
N LEU A 62 7.13 -12.44 2.55
CA LEU A 62 7.23 -13.65 1.74
C LEU A 62 8.67 -13.93 1.25
N PRO A 63 8.97 -15.17 0.85
CA PRO A 63 10.22 -15.47 0.15
C PRO A 63 10.35 -14.66 -1.15
N MET A 64 11.52 -14.05 -1.37
CA MET A 64 11.87 -13.25 -2.55
C MET A 64 12.06 -14.13 -3.80
N LYS A 65 10.94 -14.53 -4.39
CA LYS A 65 10.86 -15.38 -5.59
C LYS A 65 10.33 -14.57 -6.77
N ASN A 66 10.30 -15.20 -7.94
CA ASN A 66 9.67 -14.61 -9.12
C ASN A 66 8.23 -14.19 -8.79
N ASP A 67 7.85 -13.00 -9.24
CA ASP A 67 6.52 -12.41 -9.07
C ASP A 67 6.17 -12.01 -7.63
N TYR A 68 7.20 -11.76 -6.81
CA TYR A 68 7.05 -11.13 -5.50
C TYR A 68 6.78 -9.63 -5.66
N SER A 69 5.92 -9.09 -4.81
CA SER A 69 5.61 -7.65 -4.71
C SER A 69 5.49 -7.26 -3.24
N CYS A 70 6.03 -6.10 -2.88
CA CYS A 70 5.79 -5.45 -1.59
C CYS A 70 4.98 -4.16 -1.82
N CYS A 71 3.92 -3.98 -1.05
CA CYS A 71 3.06 -2.82 -1.16
C CYS A 71 2.76 -2.21 0.21
N VAL A 72 2.63 -0.89 0.24
CA VAL A 72 2.06 -0.14 1.36
C VAL A 72 0.56 -0.13 1.19
N TYR A 73 -0.15 -0.62 2.20
CA TYR A 73 -1.60 -0.53 2.32
C TYR A 73 -1.93 0.64 3.24
N CYS A 74 -2.92 1.43 2.84
CA CYS A 74 -3.43 2.55 3.61
C CYS A 74 -4.95 2.51 3.57
N GLY A 75 -5.60 2.71 4.71
CA GLY A 75 -7.05 2.81 4.74
C GLY A 75 -7.56 3.60 5.92
N ILE A 76 -8.72 4.24 5.73
CA ILE A 76 -9.37 5.05 6.75
C ILE A 76 -10.25 4.11 7.59
N GLU A 77 -9.96 4.01 8.88
CA GLU A 77 -10.69 3.16 9.81
C GLU A 77 -11.62 3.98 10.70
N ARG A 78 -12.76 3.38 11.05
CA ARG A 78 -13.62 3.85 12.12
C ARG A 78 -14.01 2.68 13.01
N ASN A 79 -13.80 2.82 14.32
CA ASN A 79 -14.01 1.74 15.30
C ASN A 79 -13.22 0.45 14.98
N GLY A 80 -12.05 0.57 14.35
CA GLY A 80 -11.18 -0.56 13.99
C GLY A 80 -11.59 -1.34 12.74
N GLU A 81 -12.53 -0.82 11.95
CA GLU A 81 -12.87 -1.36 10.64
C GLU A 81 -12.67 -0.30 9.55
N ILE A 82 -12.19 -0.73 8.38
CA ILE A 82 -12.06 0.16 7.21
C ILE A 82 -13.44 0.66 6.80
N VAL A 83 -13.55 1.98 6.63
CA VAL A 83 -14.79 2.67 6.29
C VAL A 83 -15.29 2.17 4.93
N ARG A 84 -16.60 1.87 4.88
CA ARG A 84 -17.29 1.43 3.66
C ARG A 84 -18.08 2.58 3.06
N MET A 85 -17.92 2.78 1.76
CA MET A 85 -18.72 3.67 0.93
C MET A 85 -19.74 2.84 0.16
N GLU A 86 -21.02 2.99 0.50
CA GLU A 86 -22.11 2.42 -0.29
C GLU A 86 -22.01 2.89 -1.74
N SER A 87 -22.15 1.95 -2.68
CA SER A 87 -22.12 2.23 -4.11
C SER A 87 -23.45 1.88 -4.77
N ASN A 88 -23.84 2.71 -5.74
CA ASN A 88 -25.02 2.49 -6.60
C ASN A 88 -24.64 2.45 -8.08
N ASP A 89 -23.37 2.23 -8.39
CA ASP A 89 -22.85 2.13 -9.77
C ASP A 89 -23.21 0.80 -10.46
N GLY A 90 -23.65 -0.20 -9.68
CA GLY A 90 -23.98 -1.53 -10.16
C GLY A 90 -22.78 -2.47 -10.31
N GLU A 91 -21.58 -2.06 -9.90
CA GLU A 91 -20.36 -2.89 -9.90
C GLU A 91 -20.15 -3.59 -8.56
N ALA A 92 -20.38 -2.89 -7.45
CA ALA A 92 -20.25 -3.41 -6.10
C ALA A 92 -21.32 -2.80 -5.18
N ASP A 93 -21.65 -3.52 -4.11
CA ASP A 93 -22.55 -3.00 -3.06
C ASP A 93 -21.85 -1.87 -2.27
N TYR A 94 -20.54 -2.00 -2.05
CA TYR A 94 -19.73 -0.99 -1.38
C TYR A 94 -18.28 -1.03 -1.86
N TYR A 95 -17.58 0.09 -1.68
CA TYR A 95 -16.12 0.19 -1.77
C TYR A 95 -15.53 0.47 -0.40
N LEU A 96 -14.31 0.00 -0.17
CA LEU A 96 -13.54 0.35 1.02
C LEU A 96 -12.79 1.65 0.77
N LEU A 97 -12.69 2.51 1.79
CA LEU A 97 -11.79 3.65 1.76
C LEU A 97 -10.36 3.20 2.06
N ASP A 98 -9.78 2.50 1.10
CA ASP A 98 -8.40 2.05 1.11
C ASP A 98 -7.70 2.29 -0.23
N CYS A 99 -6.37 2.22 -0.19
CA CYS A 99 -5.50 2.30 -1.35
C CYS A 99 -4.22 1.49 -1.11
N THR A 100 -3.49 1.21 -2.20
CA THR A 100 -2.30 0.37 -2.16
C THR A 100 -1.24 0.87 -3.13
N TRP A 101 -0.01 1.11 -2.65
CA TRP A 101 1.11 1.55 -3.46
C TRP A 101 2.23 0.53 -3.48
N THR A 102 2.75 0.22 -4.67
CA THR A 102 3.83 -0.78 -4.83
C THR A 102 5.18 -0.13 -4.55
N ILE A 103 5.96 -0.71 -3.63
CA ILE A 103 7.28 -0.17 -3.26
C ILE A 103 8.45 -1.06 -3.68
N SER A 104 8.20 -2.34 -3.92
CA SER A 104 9.18 -3.24 -4.53
C SER A 104 8.53 -4.35 -5.35
N GLN A 105 9.21 -4.81 -6.38
CA GLN A 105 8.80 -5.96 -7.19
C GLN A 105 9.98 -6.82 -7.58
N ILE A 106 9.78 -8.13 -7.67
CA ILE A 106 10.77 -9.09 -8.15
C ILE A 106 10.17 -9.87 -9.31
N TYR A 107 10.89 -9.89 -10.42
CA TYR A 107 10.44 -10.54 -11.65
C TYR A 107 11.62 -11.18 -12.37
N ARG A 108 11.31 -12.12 -13.26
CA ARG A 108 12.30 -12.82 -14.07
C ARG A 108 12.46 -12.14 -15.41
N ARG A 109 13.69 -11.78 -15.75
CA ARG A 109 14.08 -11.24 -17.07
C ARG A 109 15.32 -11.98 -17.56
N PHE A 110 15.26 -12.54 -18.77
CA PHE A 110 16.35 -13.33 -19.36
C PHE A 110 16.89 -14.44 -18.45
N GLY A 111 15.99 -15.18 -17.80
CA GLY A 111 16.34 -16.29 -16.90
C GLY A 111 16.84 -15.87 -15.51
N LYS A 112 17.06 -14.58 -15.27
CA LYS A 112 17.59 -14.03 -14.00
C LYS A 112 16.50 -13.31 -13.21
N LEU A 113 16.57 -13.37 -11.88
CA LEU A 113 15.69 -12.58 -11.01
C LEU A 113 16.22 -11.15 -10.91
N ARG A 114 15.33 -10.19 -11.09
CA ARG A 114 15.60 -8.77 -10.97
C ARG A 114 14.62 -8.15 -9.99
N VAL A 115 15.08 -7.12 -9.30
CA VAL A 115 14.25 -6.33 -8.40
C VAL A 115 14.09 -4.92 -8.97
N LEU A 116 12.89 -4.39 -8.84
CA LEU A 116 12.54 -2.98 -9.01
C LEU A 116 12.22 -2.42 -7.63
N LEU A 117 12.85 -1.29 -7.31
CA LEU A 117 12.67 -0.56 -6.06
C LEU A 117 12.14 0.85 -6.36
N PHE A 118 11.03 1.21 -5.72
CA PHE A 118 10.40 2.52 -5.83
C PHE A 118 10.73 3.31 -4.57
N ALA A 119 11.74 4.19 -4.65
CA ALA A 119 12.38 4.83 -3.50
C ALA A 119 11.67 6.10 -3.03
N ASP A 120 10.92 6.69 -3.95
CA ASP A 120 10.13 7.89 -3.76
C ASP A 120 8.69 7.46 -3.46
N ILE A 121 7.95 8.34 -2.81
CA ILE A 121 6.52 8.15 -2.60
C ILE A 121 5.85 8.15 -3.98
N ASP A 122 4.84 7.32 -4.16
CA ASP A 122 4.08 7.26 -5.40
C ASP A 122 3.46 8.63 -5.68
N ASP A 123 3.57 9.10 -6.93
CA ASP A 123 3.03 10.39 -7.34
C ASP A 123 1.51 10.43 -7.16
N ASP A 124 0.85 9.26 -7.18
CA ASP A 124 -0.59 9.11 -6.98
C ASP A 124 -1.01 9.16 -5.50
N MET A 125 -0.08 9.09 -4.53
CA MET A 125 -0.42 9.03 -3.11
C MET A 125 -1.26 10.23 -2.63
N ASP A 126 -0.90 11.45 -3.03
CA ASP A 126 -1.67 12.64 -2.67
C ASP A 126 -3.06 12.65 -3.32
N THR A 127 -3.16 12.15 -4.55
CA THR A 127 -4.43 12.02 -5.28
C THR A 127 -5.34 11.03 -4.57
N ASP A 128 -4.86 9.82 -4.32
CA ASP A 128 -5.61 8.75 -3.65
C ASP A 128 -6.07 9.18 -2.26
N MET A 129 -5.20 9.82 -1.47
CA MET A 129 -5.57 10.35 -0.16
C MET A 129 -6.68 11.40 -0.28
N LYS A 130 -6.59 12.34 -1.22
CA LYS A 130 -7.63 13.36 -1.43
C LYS A 130 -8.96 12.75 -1.88
N GLU A 131 -8.94 11.72 -2.71
CA GLU A 131 -10.14 11.00 -3.13
C GLU A 131 -10.81 10.30 -1.95
N MET A 132 -10.04 9.57 -1.12
CA MET A 132 -10.58 8.95 0.10
C MET A 132 -11.15 9.99 1.08
N LEU A 133 -10.49 11.15 1.25
CA LEU A 133 -10.97 12.22 2.11
C LEU A 133 -12.24 12.88 1.56
N SER A 134 -12.33 13.08 0.24
CA SER A 134 -13.53 13.60 -0.39
C SER A 134 -14.70 12.63 -0.24
N ALA A 135 -14.45 11.33 -0.41
CA ALA A 135 -15.45 10.30 -0.14
C ALA A 135 -15.91 10.33 1.33
N LEU A 136 -14.97 10.45 2.28
CA LEU A 136 -15.26 10.54 3.71
C LEU A 136 -16.15 11.75 4.05
N GLN A 137 -15.92 12.92 3.45
CA GLN A 137 -16.75 14.11 3.66
C GLN A 137 -18.19 13.95 3.19
N ASN A 138 -18.38 13.20 2.10
CA ASN A 138 -19.70 12.99 1.52
C ASN A 138 -20.51 11.94 2.30
N MET A 139 -19.90 11.25 3.27
CA MET A 139 -20.58 10.31 4.14
C MET A 139 -21.34 11.03 5.24
N THR A 140 -22.65 10.78 5.32
CA THR A 140 -23.46 11.17 6.48
C THR A 140 -23.44 10.02 7.48
N PHE A 141 -22.65 10.16 8.53
CA PHE A 141 -22.68 9.23 9.65
C PHE A 141 -23.95 9.49 10.45
N THR A 142 -24.94 8.60 10.29
CA THR A 142 -26.22 8.64 11.02
C THR A 142 -26.16 7.88 12.33
#